data_AF-A0A523KBH4-F1
#
_entry.id   AF-A0A523KBH4-F1
#
_cell.length_a   1.000
_cell.length_b   1.000
_cell.length_c   1.000
_cell.angle_alpha   90.00
_cell.angle_beta   90.00
_cell.angle_gamma   90.00
#
_symmetry.space_group_name_H-M   'P 1'
#
loop_
_entity.id
_entity.type
_entity.pdbx_description
1 polymer ?
#
loop_
_entity_poly.entity_id
_entity_poly.type
_entity_poly.pdbx_seq_one_letter_code
_entity_poly.pdbx_strand_id
1 'polypeptide(L)'
;MRQVHWFFPHGWIYLEVEDEQGQAQTWAMEGANPNSIQLAGVSKDHVRSGDRISARCHPLRDGSSGCVLGFVTPLHGDTARGHGVERAWN
;
A
#
# COMPACT_ATOMS: atom_id res chain seq x y z
N MET A 1 21.18 20.38 14.55
CA MET A 1 20.45 19.12 14.37
C MET A 1 19.08 19.45 13.79
N ARG A 2 18.77 19.03 12.55
CA ARG A 2 17.65 19.59 11.77
C ARG A 2 16.40 18.68 11.67
N GLN A 3 16.52 17.36 11.91
CA GLN A 3 15.37 16.47 12.11
C GLN A 3 15.81 15.11 12.68
N VAL A 4 14.96 14.46 13.48
CA VAL A 4 15.10 13.07 13.91
C VAL A 4 13.94 12.28 13.35
N HIS A 5 14.22 11.18 12.65
CA HIS A 5 13.22 10.24 12.18
C HIS A 5 13.30 8.96 13.02
N TRP A 6 12.26 8.69 13.78
CA TRP A 6 12.08 7.43 14.45
C TRP A 6 11.23 6.51 13.58
N PHE A 7 11.85 5.55 12.90
CA PHE A 7 11.14 4.49 12.18
C PHE A 7 10.79 3.36 13.17
N PHE A 8 9.77 3.60 13.98
CA PHE A 8 8.99 2.52 14.61
C PHE A 8 8.12 1.85 13.53
N PRO A 9 7.73 0.58 13.68
CA PRO A 9 7.63 -0.33 12.55
C PRO A 9 6.37 -0.04 11.75
N HIS A 10 6.37 0.99 10.92
CA HIS A 10 5.33 1.21 9.92
C HIS A 10 5.70 0.45 8.66
N GLY A 11 4.75 -0.30 8.11
CA GLY A 11 4.92 -0.91 6.79
C GLY A 11 4.73 0.17 5.73
N TRP A 12 5.59 0.20 4.73
CA TRP A 12 5.45 1.12 3.58
C TRP A 12 5.23 0.29 2.32
N ILE A 13 4.30 0.73 1.48
CA ILE A 13 4.13 0.22 0.12
C ILE A 13 4.44 1.34 -0.84
N TYR A 14 5.34 1.09 -1.77
CA TYR A 14 5.60 1.97 -2.90
C TYR A 14 4.87 1.42 -4.12
N LEU A 15 4.05 2.24 -4.75
CA LEU A 15 3.38 1.91 -6.00
C LEU A 15 3.80 2.86 -7.10
N GLU A 16 3.97 2.32 -8.30
CA GLU A 16 4.00 3.12 -9.51
C GLU A 16 2.56 3.21 -10.02
N VAL A 17 2.00 4.42 -9.96
CA VAL A 17 0.66 4.73 -10.47
C VAL A 17 0.83 5.56 -11.72
N GLU A 18 0.33 5.07 -12.85
CA GLU A 18 0.24 5.89 -14.06
C GLU A 18 -0.91 6.89 -13.88
N ASP A 19 -0.63 8.17 -14.08
CA ASP A 19 -1.66 9.21 -14.09
C ASP A 19 -2.46 9.22 -15.42
N GLU A 20 -3.49 10.06 -15.51
CA GLU A 20 -4.30 10.21 -16.74
C GLU A 20 -3.48 10.69 -17.96
N GLN A 21 -2.27 11.18 -17.74
CA GLN A 21 -1.34 11.67 -18.75
C GLN A 21 -0.29 10.61 -19.14
N GLY A 22 -0.37 9.41 -18.54
CA GLY A 22 0.54 8.30 -18.78
C GLY A 22 1.90 8.44 -18.09
N GLN A 23 2.06 9.38 -17.14
CA GLN A 23 3.27 9.50 -16.35
C GLN A 23 3.20 8.60 -15.13
N ALA A 24 4.21 7.75 -14.95
CA ALA A 24 4.37 6.94 -13.76
C ALA A 24 4.83 7.84 -12.60
N GLN A 25 3.99 7.94 -11.56
CA GLN A 25 4.33 8.59 -10.31
C GLN A 25 4.47 7.54 -9.19
N THR A 26 5.53 7.66 -8.40
CA THR A 26 5.72 6.83 -7.21
C THR A 26 4.84 7.35 -6.08
N TRP A 27 3.90 6.53 -5.64
CA TRP A 27 3.08 6.77 -4.46
C TRP A 27 3.66 6.03 -3.25
N ALA A 28 3.87 6.77 -2.17
CA ALA A 28 4.27 6.20 -0.89
C ALA A 28 3.03 6.02 -0.01
N MET A 29 2.65 4.77 0.23
CA MET A 29 1.53 4.44 1.09
C MET A 29 2.03 3.95 2.43
N GLU A 30 1.67 4.68 3.49
CA GLU A 30 1.99 4.30 4.86
C GLU A 30 0.91 3.37 5.39
N GLY A 31 1.34 2.25 5.96
CA GLY A 31 0.49 1.30 6.65
C GLY A 31 0.81 1.17 8.13
N ALA A 32 -0.07 0.46 8.82
CA ALA A 32 0.14 0.04 10.20
C ALA A 32 1.38 -0.86 10.33
N ASN A 33 1.65 -1.34 11.55
CA ASN A 33 2.81 -2.18 11.76
C ASN A 33 2.70 -3.56 11.10
N PRO A 34 3.82 -4.23 10.74
CA PRO A 34 3.80 -5.52 10.08
C PRO A 34 2.97 -6.61 10.77
N ASN A 35 2.85 -6.57 12.10
CA ASN A 35 2.00 -7.50 12.84
C ASN A 35 0.51 -7.16 12.66
N SER A 36 0.14 -5.90 12.77
CA SER A 36 -1.21 -5.41 12.48
C SER A 36 -1.62 -5.69 11.03
N ILE A 37 -0.70 -5.56 10.07
CA ILE A 37 -0.94 -5.86 8.65
C ILE A 37 -1.26 -7.35 8.46
N GLN A 38 -0.46 -8.25 9.05
CA GLN A 38 -0.74 -9.69 9.02
C GLN A 38 -2.07 -10.04 9.70
N LEU A 39 -2.36 -9.43 10.86
CA LEU A 39 -3.62 -9.63 11.57
C LEU A 39 -4.83 -9.10 10.79
N ALA A 40 -4.66 -8.04 9.99
CA ALA A 40 -5.69 -7.50 9.12
C ALA A 40 -5.90 -8.35 7.82
N GLY A 41 -5.16 -9.45 7.67
CA GLY A 41 -5.35 -10.42 6.59
C GLY A 41 -4.52 -10.13 5.33
N VAL A 42 -3.50 -9.28 5.44
CA VAL A 42 -2.60 -8.94 4.35
C VAL A 42 -1.25 -9.62 4.61
N SER A 43 -0.98 -10.71 3.90
CA SER A 43 0.33 -11.38 3.91
C SER A 43 1.20 -10.88 2.75
N LYS A 44 2.52 -10.97 2.90
CA LYS A 44 3.50 -10.79 1.81
C LYS A 44 3.25 -11.74 0.64
N ASP A 45 2.60 -12.88 0.89
CA ASP A 45 2.26 -13.83 -0.15
C ASP A 45 1.11 -13.34 -1.05
N HIS A 46 0.22 -12.47 -0.53
CA HIS A 46 -0.92 -11.97 -1.28
C HIS A 46 -0.54 -10.92 -2.33
N VAL A 47 0.51 -10.12 -2.07
CA VAL A 47 0.94 -9.04 -2.96
C VAL A 47 2.45 -9.11 -3.15
N ARG A 48 2.88 -9.34 -4.39
CA ARG A 48 4.29 -9.40 -4.78
C ARG A 48 4.67 -8.20 -5.65
N SER A 49 5.96 -7.87 -5.69
CA SER A 49 6.47 -6.88 -6.63
C SER A 49 6.11 -7.28 -8.07
N GLY A 50 5.53 -6.34 -8.82
CA GLY A 50 5.04 -6.57 -10.18
C GLY A 50 3.59 -7.06 -10.27
N ASP A 51 2.94 -7.41 -9.15
CA ASP A 51 1.51 -7.70 -9.15
C ASP A 51 0.72 -6.40 -9.36
N ARG A 52 -0.32 -6.48 -10.19
CA ARG A 52 -1.32 -5.41 -10.27
C ARG A 52 -2.17 -5.45 -9.00
N ILE A 53 -2.29 -4.32 -8.33
CA ILE A 53 -3.15 -4.18 -7.16
C ILE A 53 -4.02 -2.93 -7.29
N SER A 54 -5.18 -2.96 -6.65
CA SER A 54 -5.98 -1.77 -6.39
C SER A 54 -5.86 -1.42 -4.91
N ALA A 55 -5.69 -0.15 -4.58
CA ALA A 55 -5.56 0.31 -3.21
C ALA A 55 -6.50 1.49 -2.96
N ARG A 56 -7.11 1.52 -1.78
CA ARG A 56 -7.84 2.68 -1.26
C ARG A 56 -7.04 3.25 -0.11
N CYS A 57 -6.75 4.54 -0.18
CA CYS A 57 -5.98 5.21 0.84
C CYS A 57 -6.52 6.62 1.13
N HIS A 58 -6.12 7.17 2.27
CA HIS A 58 -6.43 8.52 2.70
C HIS A 58 -5.26 9.44 2.34
N PRO A 59 -5.41 10.34 1.35
CA PRO A 59 -4.32 11.19 0.88
C PRO A 59 -3.83 12.14 1.96
N LEU A 60 -2.55 12.50 1.88
CA LEU A 60 -1.97 13.51 2.74
C LEU A 60 -2.63 14.87 2.48
N ARG A 61 -2.80 15.66 3.55
CA ARG A 61 -3.45 16.98 3.48
C ARG A 61 -2.68 17.99 2.64
N ASP A 62 -1.38 17.77 2.43
CA ASP A 62 -0.49 18.64 1.66
C ASP A 62 -0.54 18.37 0.16
N GLY A 63 -1.28 17.34 -0.28
CA GLY A 63 -1.39 16.97 -1.70
C GLY A 63 -0.15 16.28 -2.27
N SER A 64 0.82 15.90 -1.44
CA SER A 64 1.96 15.09 -1.88
C SER A 64 1.52 13.68 -2.29
N SER A 65 2.34 13.00 -3.09
CA SER A 65 2.11 11.64 -3.60
C SER A 65 2.28 10.57 -2.51
N GLY A 66 1.51 10.72 -1.43
CA GLY A 66 1.49 9.80 -0.32
C GLY A 66 0.12 9.74 0.36
N CYS A 67 -0.15 8.62 0.99
CA CYS A 67 -1.42 8.39 1.66
C CYS A 67 -1.33 7.31 2.74
N VAL A 68 -2.25 7.35 3.70
CA VAL A 68 -2.43 6.27 4.68
C VAL A 68 -3.28 5.18 4.05
N LEU A 69 -2.72 3.98 3.90
CA LEU A 69 -3.39 2.84 3.26
C LEU A 69 -4.57 2.37 4.11
N GLY A 70 -5.73 2.22 3.48
CA GLY A 70 -6.95 1.72 4.13
C GLY A 70 -7.37 0.34 3.63
N PHE A 71 -7.33 0.08 2.32
CA PHE A 71 -7.63 -1.25 1.77
C PHE A 71 -6.71 -1.56 0.58
N VAL A 72 -6.40 -2.84 0.40
CA VAL A 72 -5.69 -3.36 -0.78
C VAL A 72 -6.43 -4.56 -1.37
N THR A 73 -6.46 -4.62 -2.69
CA THR A 73 -7.10 -5.67 -3.47
C THR A 73 -6.10 -6.22 -4.48
N PRO A 74 -5.65 -7.48 -4.33
CA PRO A 74 -4.77 -8.11 -5.31
C PRO A 74 -5.52 -8.39 -6.62
N LEU A 75 -4.95 -7.97 -7.76
CA LEU A 75 -5.55 -8.13 -9.10
C LEU A 75 -4.67 -9.00 -10.03
N HIS A 76 -3.78 -9.82 -9.46
CA HIS A 76 -2.84 -10.68 -10.20
C HIS A 76 -3.45 -11.98 -10.76
N GLY A 77 -4.77 -12.19 -10.66
CA GLY A 77 -5.49 -13.35 -11.19
C GLY A 77 -5.31 -14.69 -10.45
N ASP A 78 -4.55 -14.74 -9.35
CA ASP A 78 -4.28 -15.97 -8.60
C ASP A 78 -5.26 -16.12 -7.44
N THR A 79 -6.18 -17.07 -7.56
CA THR A 79 -7.23 -17.32 -6.58
C THR A 79 -6.68 -17.89 -5.27
N ALA A 80 -5.55 -18.59 -5.29
CA ALA A 80 -4.92 -19.12 -4.08
C ALA A 80 -4.32 -18.01 -3.21
N ARG A 81 -3.92 -16.89 -3.82
CA ARG A 81 -3.38 -15.71 -3.13
C ARG A 81 -4.43 -14.63 -2.84
N GLY A 82 -5.70 -14.86 -3.16
CA GLY A 82 -6.82 -13.98 -2.80
C GLY A 82 -7.18 -12.93 -3.86
N HIS A 83 -7.04 -13.24 -5.15
CA HIS A 83 -7.47 -12.37 -6.25
C HIS A 83 -8.88 -11.80 -6.06
N GLY A 84 -9.02 -10.49 -6.24
CA GLY A 84 -10.30 -9.77 -6.18
C GLY A 84 -10.85 -9.61 -4.76
N VAL A 85 -10.10 -9.99 -3.72
CA VAL A 85 -10.54 -9.85 -2.33
C VAL A 85 -9.97 -8.59 -1.73
N GLU A 86 -10.85 -7.70 -1.24
CA GLU A 86 -10.46 -6.54 -0.47
C GLU A 86 -9.92 -6.96 0.90
N ARG A 87 -8.75 -6.43 1.27
CA ARG A 87 -8.12 -6.63 2.58
C ARG A 87 -7.89 -5.29 3.25
N ALA A 88 -8.40 -5.14 4.47
CA ALA A 88 -8.29 -3.91 5.23
C ALA A 88 -6.88 -3.72 5.80
N TRP A 89 -6.47 -2.47 5.87
CA TRP A 89 -5.36 -1.96 6.65
C TRP A 89 -6.04 -1.01 7.63
N ASN A 90 -6.33 -1.50 8.83
CA ASN A 90 -6.89 -0.66 9.90
C ASN A 90 -5.76 0.02 10.68
#